data_AF-A0A931BQ66-F1
#
_entry.id   AF-A0A931BQ66-F1
#
_cell.length_a   1.000
_cell.length_b   1.000
_cell.length_c   1.000
_cell.angle_alpha   90.00
_cell.angle_beta   90.00
_cell.angle_gamma   90.00
#
_symmetry.space_group_name_H-M   'P 1'
#
loop_
_entity.id
_entity.type
_entity.pdbx_description
1 polymer ?
#
loop_
_entity_poly.entity_id
_entity_poly.type
_entity_poly.pdbx_seq_one_letter_code
_entity_poly.pdbx_strand_id
1 'polypeptide(L)'
;MNASEAPVFGDANWNQYRARVAAALTDVEADMQQRGYGLNCEGLTLEVAERLQLGVATVEDFEVLEALVKALLPVAREAVRATRED
;
A
#
# COMPACT_ATOMS: atom_id res chain seq x y z
N MET A 1 -0.48 -11.51 10.25
CA MET A 1 -1.51 -10.53 10.65
C MET A 1 -2.45 -10.42 9.46
N ASN A 2 -3.73 -10.61 9.70
CA ASN A 2 -4.74 -10.37 8.66
C ASN A 2 -4.93 -8.86 8.49
N ALA A 3 -5.32 -8.40 7.31
CA ALA A 3 -5.49 -6.97 7.07
C ALA A 3 -6.63 -6.34 7.91
N SER A 4 -7.65 -7.11 8.29
CA SER A 4 -8.68 -6.70 9.25
C SER A 4 -8.18 -6.55 10.69
N GLU A 5 -7.03 -7.12 11.02
CA GLU A 5 -6.35 -6.92 12.31
C GLU A 5 -5.43 -5.67 12.28
N ALA A 6 -5.50 -4.87 11.21
CA ALA A 6 -4.74 -3.65 11.11
C ALA A 6 -5.04 -2.72 12.30
N PRO A 7 -4.00 -2.05 12.86
CA PRO A 7 -4.21 -1.06 13.90
C PRO A 7 -5.20 0.01 13.43
N VAL A 8 -6.02 0.53 14.35
CA VAL A 8 -7.02 1.56 14.04
C VAL A 8 -6.42 2.94 14.36
N PHE A 9 -6.97 3.98 13.74
CA PHE A 9 -6.57 5.35 14.04
C PHE A 9 -6.63 5.64 15.56
N GLY A 10 -5.50 6.06 16.13
CA GLY A 10 -5.32 6.29 17.57
C GLY A 10 -4.50 5.22 18.28
N ASP A 11 -4.30 4.04 17.67
CA ASP A 11 -3.37 3.04 18.19
C ASP A 11 -1.91 3.50 18.05
N ALA A 12 -1.09 3.17 19.04
CA ALA A 12 0.35 3.49 19.02
C ALA A 12 1.06 2.93 17.77
N ASN A 13 0.55 1.82 17.22
CA ASN A 13 1.12 1.14 16.07
C ASN A 13 0.54 1.61 14.73
N TRP A 14 -0.48 2.48 14.73
CA TRP A 14 -1.14 2.96 13.51
C TRP A 14 -0.17 3.66 12.55
N ASN A 15 0.62 4.60 13.08
CA ASN A 15 1.57 5.35 12.26
C ASN A 15 2.65 4.44 11.66
N GLN A 16 3.10 3.43 12.41
CA GLN A 16 4.06 2.46 11.92
C GLN A 16 3.47 1.59 10.81
N TYR A 17 2.23 1.11 10.99
CA TYR A 17 1.53 0.32 9.98
C TYR A 17 1.33 1.14 8.69
N ARG A 18 0.80 2.37 8.81
CA ARG A 18 0.63 3.28 7.68
C ARG A 18 1.94 3.57 6.95
N ALA A 19 3.05 3.76 7.67
CA ALA A 19 4.36 3.99 7.06
C ALA A 19 4.83 2.76 6.27
N ARG A 20 4.62 1.54 6.79
CA ARG A 20 4.94 0.30 6.07
C ARG A 20 4.12 0.12 4.80
N VAL A 21 2.82 0.42 4.86
CA VAL A 21 1.93 0.38 3.69
C VAL A 21 2.36 1.42 2.65
N ALA A 22 2.68 2.64 3.08
CA ALA A 22 3.17 3.68 2.18
C ALA A 22 4.48 3.27 1.48
N ALA A 23 5.46 2.75 2.22
CA ALA A 23 6.72 2.28 1.65
C ALA A 23 6.51 1.15 0.64
N ALA A 24 5.72 0.13 1.00
CA ALA A 24 5.41 -0.97 0.08
C ALA A 24 4.68 -0.47 -1.17
N LEU A 25 3.74 0.46 -1.04
CA LEU A 25 3.02 1.04 -2.17
C LEU A 25 3.95 1.85 -3.11
N THR A 26 4.87 2.62 -2.55
CA THR A 26 5.89 3.35 -3.31
C THR A 26 6.78 2.38 -4.09
N ASP A 27 7.23 1.28 -3.47
CA ASP A 27 8.05 0.27 -4.13
C ASP A 27 7.30 -0.43 -5.27
N VAL A 28 6.01 -0.73 -5.09
CA VAL A 28 5.15 -1.28 -6.13
C VAL A 28 5.03 -0.29 -7.29
N GLU A 29 4.65 0.96 -7.02
CA GLU A 29 4.52 1.99 -8.05
C GLU A 29 5.83 2.21 -8.82
N ALA A 30 6.99 2.19 -8.14
CA ALA A 30 8.29 2.28 -8.78
C ALA A 30 8.57 1.09 -9.72
N ASP A 31 8.36 -0.14 -9.26
CA ASP A 31 8.55 -1.37 -10.05
C ASP A 31 7.62 -1.40 -11.27
N MET A 32 6.34 -1.06 -11.09
CA MET A 32 5.37 -1.02 -12.19
C MET A 32 5.76 0.02 -13.25
N GLN A 33 6.15 1.22 -12.82
CA GLN A 33 6.62 2.26 -13.73
C GLN A 33 7.90 1.85 -14.48
N GLN A 34 8.84 1.15 -13.84
CA GLN A 34 10.04 0.62 -14.49
C GLN A 34 9.70 -0.39 -15.58
N ARG A 35 8.66 -1.21 -15.36
CA ARG A 35 8.18 -2.20 -16.33
C ARG A 35 7.26 -1.61 -17.41
N GLY A 36 6.92 -0.33 -17.31
CA GLY A 36 6.13 0.38 -18.31
C GLY A 36 4.62 0.11 -18.26
N TYR A 37 4.10 -0.37 -17.12
CA TYR A 37 2.65 -0.52 -16.92
C TYR A 37 2.23 0.00 -15.54
N GLY A 38 0.91 0.14 -15.33
CA GLY A 38 0.34 0.57 -14.06
C GLY A 38 -0.73 -0.41 -13.61
N LEU A 39 -0.90 -0.54 -12.30
CA LEU A 39 -1.97 -1.33 -11.71
C LEU A 39 -3.14 -0.42 -11.33
N ASN A 40 -4.35 -0.98 -11.42
CA ASN A 40 -5.51 -0.36 -10.80
C ASN A 40 -5.42 -0.50 -9.27
N CYS A 41 -6.33 0.17 -8.54
CA CYS A 41 -6.27 0.15 -7.08
C CYS A 41 -6.37 -1.27 -6.49
N GLU A 42 -7.16 -2.13 -7.12
CA GLU A 42 -7.30 -3.52 -6.69
C GLU A 42 -5.99 -4.30 -6.82
N GLY A 43 -5.34 -4.21 -7.98
CA GLY A 43 -4.03 -4.84 -8.20
C GLY A 43 -2.94 -4.28 -7.27
N LEU A 44 -2.92 -2.96 -7.04
CA LEU A 44 -2.01 -2.35 -6.07
C LEU A 44 -2.25 -2.89 -4.66
N THR A 45 -3.50 -3.10 -4.28
CA THR A 45 -3.87 -3.62 -2.95
C THR A 45 -3.37 -5.04 -2.75
N LEU A 46 -3.50 -5.91 -3.77
CA LEU A 46 -2.98 -7.27 -3.73
C LEU A 46 -1.46 -7.31 -3.67
N GLU A 47 -0.78 -6.50 -4.47
CA GLU A 47 0.70 -6.42 -4.48
C GLU A 47 1.27 -5.90 -3.15
N VAL A 48 0.59 -4.93 -2.52
CA VAL A 48 0.95 -4.42 -1.20
C VAL A 48 0.73 -5.50 -0.14
N ALA A 49 -0.39 -6.23 -0.21
CA ALA A 49 -0.66 -7.35 0.69
C ALA A 49 0.43 -8.42 0.59
N GLU A 50 0.83 -8.79 -0.63
CA GLU A 50 1.88 -9.78 -0.88
C GLU A 50 3.24 -9.32 -0.32
N ARG A 51 3.68 -8.09 -0.64
CA ARG A 51 4.95 -7.53 -0.15
C ARG A 51 5.01 -7.46 1.37
N LEU A 52 3.89 -7.16 2.01
CA LEU A 52 3.80 -7.06 3.47
C LEU A 52 3.44 -8.40 4.15
N GLN A 53 3.23 -9.46 3.38
CA GLN A 53 2.78 -10.78 3.86
C GLN A 53 1.52 -10.66 4.73
N LEU A 54 0.59 -9.79 4.32
CA LEU A 54 -0.69 -9.60 4.99
C LEU A 54 -1.67 -10.67 4.50
N GLY A 55 -2.33 -11.33 5.45
CA GLY A 55 -3.41 -12.24 5.13
C GLY A 55 -4.62 -11.43 4.66
N VAL A 56 -5.05 -11.67 3.41
CA VAL A 56 -6.31 -11.16 2.87
C VAL A 56 -7.20 -12.37 2.59
N ALA A 57 -7.86 -12.85 3.64
CA ALA A 57 -8.67 -14.07 3.59
C ALA A 57 -10.15 -13.78 3.35
N THR A 58 -10.58 -12.53 3.63
CA THR A 58 -11.95 -12.07 3.51
C THR A 58 -12.06 -10.83 2.63
N VAL A 59 -13.28 -10.53 2.17
CA VAL A 59 -13.57 -9.27 1.46
C VAL A 59 -13.32 -8.06 2.37
N GLU A 60 -13.64 -8.17 3.66
CA GLU A 60 -13.41 -7.11 4.64
C GLU A 60 -11.91 -6.79 4.82
N ASP A 61 -11.06 -7.82 4.90
CA ASP A 61 -9.59 -7.65 4.91
C ASP A 61 -9.12 -6.83 3.71
N PHE A 62 -9.67 -7.16 2.53
CA PHE A 62 -9.33 -6.50 1.29
C PHE A 62 -9.79 -5.03 1.30
N GLU A 63 -11.04 -4.77 1.65
CA GLU A 63 -11.62 -3.42 1.67
C GLU A 63 -10.88 -2.48 2.62
N VAL A 64 -10.48 -2.97 3.79
CA VAL A 64 -9.68 -2.19 4.77
C VAL A 64 -8.33 -1.80 4.19
N LEU A 65 -7.62 -2.75 3.57
CA LEU A 65 -6.33 -2.45 2.94
C LEU A 65 -6.50 -1.56 1.71
N GLU A 66 -7.51 -1.81 0.89
CA GLU A 66 -7.80 -1.03 -0.32
C GLU A 66 -8.09 0.43 0.03
N ALA A 67 -8.87 0.69 1.09
CA ALA A 67 -9.14 2.05 1.55
C ALA A 67 -7.84 2.79 1.94
N LEU A 68 -6.92 2.10 2.62
CA LEU A 68 -5.62 2.67 2.98
C LEU A 68 -4.74 2.91 1.75
N VAL A 69 -4.70 1.97 0.81
CA VAL A 69 -3.97 2.12 -0.46
C VAL A 69 -4.50 3.30 -1.26
N LYS A 70 -5.83 3.45 -1.39
CA LYS A 70 -6.47 4.61 -2.05
C LYS A 70 -6.02 5.93 -1.42
N ALA A 71 -5.99 5.99 -0.10
CA ALA A 71 -5.59 7.20 0.63
C ALA A 71 -4.09 7.55 0.46
N LEU A 72 -3.23 6.53 0.31
CA LEU A 72 -1.77 6.72 0.21
C LEU A 72 -1.26 6.84 -1.23
N LEU A 73 -2.06 6.45 -2.22
CA LEU A 73 -1.67 6.43 -3.63
C LEU A 73 -1.09 7.76 -4.16
N PRO A 74 -1.69 8.94 -3.88
CA PRO A 74 -1.11 10.20 -4.33
C PRO A 74 0.30 10.43 -3.78
N VAL A 75 0.50 10.12 -2.49
CA VAL A 75 1.78 10.29 -1.79
C VAL A 75 2.84 9.36 -2.37
N ALA A 76 2.48 8.10 -2.64
CA ALA A 76 3.39 7.14 -3.23
C ALA A 76 3.86 7.59 -4.62
N ARG A 77 2.95 8.10 -5.45
CA ARG A 77 3.29 8.61 -6.80
C ARG A 77 4.18 9.85 -6.75
N GLU A 78 3.93 10.76 -5.82
CA GLU A 78 4.80 11.93 -5.61
C GLU A 78 6.19 11.50 -5.17
N ALA A 79 6.30 10.53 -4.26
CA ALA A 79 7.59 9.99 -3.83
C ALA A 79 8.38 9.37 -4.99
N VAL A 80 7.74 8.54 -5.83
CA VAL A 80 8.39 7.95 -7.02
C VAL A 80 8.86 9.02 -8.00
N ARG A 81 8.08 10.09 -8.18
CA ARG A 81 8.47 11.22 -9.04
C ARG A 81 9.68 11.96 -8.48
N ALA A 82 9.69 12.29 -7.19
CA ALA A 82 10.80 12.97 -6.55
C ALA A 82 12.12 12.20 -6.69
N THR A 83 12.09 10.86 -6.54
CA THR A 83 13.28 10.02 -6.70
C THR A 83 13.84 9.93 -8.14
N ARG A 84 13.14 10.45 -9.14
CA ARG A 84 13.61 10.52 -10.54
C ARG A 84 14.26 11.85 -10.90
N GLU A 85 14.05 12.88 -10.08
CA GLU A 85 14.59 14.23 -10.31
C GLU A 85 15.98 14.42 -9.68
N ASP A 86 16.46 13.43 -8.94
CA ASP A 86 17.83 13.28 -8.39
C ASP A 86 18.73 12.41 -9.28
#